data_AF-A0A933P310-F1
#
_entry.id   AF-A0A933P310-F1
#
_cell.length_a   1.000
_cell.length_b   1.000
_cell.length_c   1.000
_cell.angle_alpha   90.00
_cell.angle_beta   90.00
_cell.angle_gamma   90.00
#
_symmetry.space_group_name_H-M   'P 1'
#
loop_
_entity.id
_entity.type
_entity.pdbx_description
1 polymer ?
#
loop_
_entity_poly.entity_id
_entity_poly.type
_entity_poly.pdbx_seq_one_letter_code
_entity_poly.pdbx_strand_id
1 'polypeptide(L)'
;MTAVGEWVFRHAGGCLIDWPDLPIPANRIAWRWVATLWPDALCHDGFAALDWEEGARGWQIPMTLSVGDVIEFGITTHDPAGAPIEASTHRWYGWLDHATEIGLIISGPYSHPSDAVADARALVDELRLDQLDPPIEALVELMQAAVDRPGEPR
;
A
#
# COMPACT_ATOMS: atom_id res chain seq x y z
N MET A 1 14.44 -6.15 -16.73
CA MET A 1 13.74 -6.32 -15.45
C MET A 1 14.44 -5.44 -14.44
N THR A 2 13.77 -4.42 -13.92
CA THR A 2 14.23 -3.69 -12.73
C THR A 2 14.24 -4.66 -11.56
N ALA A 3 15.31 -4.66 -10.78
CA ALA A 3 15.36 -5.46 -9.56
C ALA A 3 14.31 -4.93 -8.58
N VAL A 4 13.64 -5.84 -7.87
CA VAL A 4 12.78 -5.48 -6.73
C VAL A 4 13.65 -4.81 -5.67
N GLY A 5 13.20 -3.69 -5.15
CA GLY A 5 13.86 -2.91 -4.11
C GLY A 5 12.93 -1.88 -3.50
N GLU A 6 13.47 -1.03 -2.65
CA GLU A 6 12.72 0.04 -2.00
C GLU A 6 12.72 1.32 -2.85
N TRP A 7 11.55 1.93 -2.95
CA TRP A 7 11.34 3.18 -3.67
C TRP A 7 10.77 4.23 -2.72
N VAL A 8 11.42 5.39 -2.64
CA VAL A 8 10.95 6.51 -1.83
C VAL A 8 10.19 7.47 -2.74
N PHE A 9 8.86 7.46 -2.61
CA PHE A 9 8.00 8.41 -3.32
C PHE A 9 7.63 9.57 -2.41
N ARG A 10 8.03 10.79 -2.77
CA ARG A 10 7.72 11.97 -1.97
C ARG A 10 6.23 12.27 -1.97
N HIS A 11 5.76 12.74 -0.83
CA HIS A 11 4.44 13.34 -0.69
C HIS A 11 4.53 14.68 0.03
N ALA A 12 3.54 15.54 -0.19
CA ALA A 12 3.41 16.82 0.48
C ALA A 12 1.94 17.24 0.53
N GLY A 13 1.49 17.76 1.68
CA GLY A 13 0.12 18.23 1.84
C GLY A 13 -0.93 17.13 1.62
N GLY A 14 -0.60 15.88 1.99
CA GLY A 14 -1.47 14.72 1.76
C GLY A 14 -1.54 14.25 0.31
N CYS A 15 -0.68 14.75 -0.58
CA CYS A 15 -0.64 14.32 -1.98
C CYS A 15 0.70 13.68 -2.32
N LEU A 16 0.66 12.52 -2.97
CA LEU A 16 1.80 11.87 -3.60
C LEU A 16 2.22 12.68 -4.84
N ILE A 17 3.48 13.11 -4.89
CA ILE A 17 3.99 13.99 -5.95
C ILE A 17 4.99 13.31 -6.88
N ASP A 18 5.57 12.18 -6.46
CA ASP A 18 6.46 11.39 -7.28
C ASP A 18 5.70 10.29 -8.03
N TRP A 19 6.34 9.79 -9.09
CA TRP A 19 5.77 8.82 -10.01
C TRP A 19 6.87 7.85 -10.44
N PRO A 20 6.60 6.54 -10.54
CA PRO A 20 7.61 5.58 -11.00
C PRO A 20 7.93 5.78 -12.47
N ASP A 21 9.11 5.35 -12.90
CA ASP A 21 9.54 5.44 -14.30
C ASP A 21 8.79 4.41 -15.18
N LEU A 22 7.51 4.69 -15.46
CA LEU A 22 6.69 3.94 -16.40
C LEU A 22 6.91 4.44 -17.83
N PRO A 23 6.92 3.55 -18.84
CA PRO A 23 7.02 3.97 -20.23
C PRO A 23 5.90 4.94 -20.61
N ILE A 24 6.27 6.10 -21.14
CA ILE A 24 5.31 7.10 -21.61
C ILE A 24 4.85 6.69 -23.02
N PRO A 25 3.53 6.57 -23.27
CA PRO A 25 3.02 6.28 -24.59
C PRO A 25 3.47 7.29 -25.65
N ALA A 26 3.74 6.81 -26.87
CA ALA A 26 4.35 7.60 -27.94
C ALA A 26 3.56 8.85 -28.34
N ASN A 27 2.23 8.82 -28.23
CA ASN A 27 1.36 9.95 -28.56
C ASN A 27 1.34 11.04 -27.46
N ARG A 28 1.95 10.79 -26.29
CA ARG A 28 1.99 11.66 -25.10
C ARG A 28 0.63 12.11 -24.56
N ILE A 29 -0.46 11.54 -25.05
CA ILE A 29 -1.81 11.71 -24.52
C ILE A 29 -2.09 10.48 -23.68
N ALA A 30 -1.64 10.54 -22.43
CA ALA A 30 -1.71 9.42 -21.53
C ALA A 30 -2.61 9.74 -20.33
N TRP A 31 -3.44 8.79 -19.96
CA TRP A 31 -4.15 8.78 -18.70
C TRP A 31 -3.32 8.01 -17.68
N ARG A 32 -3.24 8.54 -16.46
CA ARG A 32 -2.43 8.01 -15.35
C ARG A 32 -3.33 7.83 -14.14
N TRP A 33 -3.09 6.78 -13.37
CA TRP A 33 -3.80 6.53 -12.13
C TRP A 33 -2.88 5.94 -11.06
N VAL A 34 -3.26 6.17 -9.81
CA VAL A 34 -2.75 5.43 -8.66
C VAL A 34 -3.93 4.76 -8.01
N ALA A 35 -3.78 3.51 -7.60
CA ALA A 35 -4.82 2.80 -6.88
C ALA A 35 -4.25 2.01 -5.72
N THR A 36 -5.01 1.87 -4.64
CA THR A 36 -4.74 0.86 -3.62
C THR A 36 -5.49 -0.41 -4.01
N LEU A 37 -4.82 -1.56 -3.94
CA LEU A 37 -5.37 -2.88 -4.26
C LEU A 37 -5.36 -3.77 -3.02
N TRP A 38 -6.40 -4.57 -2.86
CA TRP A 38 -6.45 -5.63 -1.85
C TRP A 38 -7.14 -6.89 -2.39
N PRO A 39 -6.73 -8.08 -1.93
CA PRO A 39 -7.40 -9.32 -2.32
C PRO A 39 -8.89 -9.28 -1.96
N ASP A 40 -9.74 -9.56 -2.93
CA ASP A 40 -11.18 -9.73 -2.74
C ASP A 40 -11.67 -10.89 -3.61
N ALA A 41 -12.07 -11.97 -2.96
CA ALA A 41 -12.55 -13.19 -3.62
C ALA A 41 -13.90 -13.00 -4.33
N LEU A 42 -14.59 -11.88 -4.08
CA LEU A 42 -15.85 -11.55 -4.76
C LEU A 42 -15.62 -10.78 -6.05
N CYS A 43 -14.42 -10.20 -6.26
CA CYS A 43 -14.05 -9.56 -7.52
C CYS A 43 -13.62 -10.61 -8.56
N HIS A 44 -13.93 -10.36 -9.84
CA HIS A 44 -13.69 -11.32 -10.91
C HIS A 44 -12.21 -11.67 -11.10
N ASP A 45 -11.34 -10.70 -10.85
CA ASP A 45 -9.89 -10.75 -10.98
C ASP A 45 -9.20 -11.03 -9.63
N GLY A 46 -9.98 -11.21 -8.56
CA GLY A 46 -9.49 -11.50 -7.21
C GLY A 46 -9.00 -10.28 -6.45
N PHE A 47 -9.19 -9.06 -6.98
CA PHE A 47 -8.76 -7.82 -6.34
C PHE A 47 -9.86 -6.77 -6.36
N ALA A 48 -10.04 -6.09 -5.24
CA ALA A 48 -10.74 -4.83 -5.21
C ALA A 48 -9.73 -3.68 -5.27
N ALA A 49 -10.19 -2.55 -5.77
CA ALA A 49 -9.37 -1.37 -6.01
C ALA A 49 -10.03 -0.11 -5.47
N LEU A 50 -9.21 0.79 -4.93
CA LEU A 50 -9.57 2.18 -4.64
C LEU A 50 -8.68 3.09 -5.48
N ASP A 51 -9.25 3.69 -6.52
CA ASP A 51 -8.57 4.73 -7.30
C ASP A 51 -8.34 5.97 -6.44
N TRP A 52 -7.13 6.51 -6.48
CA TRP A 52 -6.76 7.72 -5.76
C TRP A 52 -7.25 8.93 -6.54
N GLU A 53 -7.88 9.87 -5.84
CA GLU A 53 -8.35 11.12 -6.44
C GLU A 53 -7.18 12.01 -6.85
N GLU A 54 -7.36 12.77 -7.94
CA GLU A 54 -6.39 13.81 -8.31
C GLU A 54 -6.41 14.94 -7.27
N GLY A 55 -5.24 15.24 -6.70
CA GLY A 55 -5.06 16.34 -5.77
C GLY A 55 -4.66 17.64 -6.47
N ALA A 56 -4.46 18.71 -5.69
CA ALA A 56 -3.92 19.97 -6.20
C ALA A 56 -2.54 19.79 -6.86
N ARG A 57 -1.79 18.76 -6.43
CA ARG A 57 -0.53 18.34 -7.02
C ARG A 57 -0.35 16.84 -6.86
N GLY A 58 -0.51 16.09 -7.94
CA GLY A 58 -0.37 14.63 -7.94
C GLY A 58 -1.65 13.93 -7.46
N TRP A 59 -1.53 12.90 -6.63
CA TRP A 59 -2.66 12.09 -6.18
C TRP A 59 -2.87 12.22 -4.68
N GLN A 60 -4.12 12.41 -4.25
CA GLN A 60 -4.46 12.46 -2.84
C GLN A 60 -4.23 11.09 -2.20
N ILE A 61 -3.41 11.05 -1.15
CA ILE A 61 -3.14 9.83 -0.39
C ILE A 61 -4.42 9.50 0.39
N PRO A 62 -5.01 8.30 0.22
CA PRO A 62 -6.18 7.90 0.99
C PRO A 62 -5.87 7.87 2.48
N MET A 63 -6.77 8.43 3.30
CA MET A 63 -6.69 8.33 4.76
C MET A 63 -6.76 6.89 5.28
N THR A 64 -7.24 5.97 4.43
CA THR A 64 -7.35 4.54 4.71
C THR A 64 -6.13 3.74 4.27
N LEU A 65 -5.11 4.39 3.70
CA LEU A 65 -3.88 3.71 3.27
C LEU A 65 -3.11 3.19 4.50
N SER A 66 -2.71 1.92 4.47
CA SER A 66 -2.03 1.23 5.55
C SER A 66 -0.77 0.52 5.09
N VAL A 67 0.15 0.30 6.01
CA VAL A 67 1.32 -0.58 5.79
C VAL A 67 0.83 -1.95 5.34
N GLY A 68 1.51 -2.51 4.33
CA GLY A 68 1.16 -3.76 3.67
C GLY A 68 0.19 -3.63 2.50
N ASP A 69 -0.45 -2.47 2.31
CA ASP A 69 -1.34 -2.24 1.18
C ASP A 69 -0.56 -2.28 -0.14
N VAL A 70 -1.15 -2.90 -1.16
CA VAL A 70 -0.59 -2.87 -2.52
C VAL A 70 -1.02 -1.60 -3.20
N ILE A 71 -0.07 -0.94 -3.87
CA ILE A 71 -0.26 0.27 -4.65
C ILE A 71 0.04 -0.05 -6.11
N GLU A 72 -0.92 0.21 -6.99
CA GLU A 72 -0.76 0.22 -8.44
C GLU A 72 -0.49 1.64 -8.91
N PHE A 73 0.50 1.78 -9.78
CA PHE A 73 0.68 2.93 -10.64
C PHE A 73 0.46 2.48 -12.07
N GLY A 74 -0.39 3.19 -12.80
CA GLY A 74 -0.70 2.84 -14.17
C GLY A 74 -0.67 4.02 -15.11
N ILE A 75 -0.34 3.73 -16.36
CA ILE A 75 -0.41 4.66 -17.47
C ILE A 75 -0.96 3.95 -18.70
N THR A 76 -1.86 4.60 -19.42
CA THR A 76 -2.43 4.07 -20.67
C THR A 76 -2.77 5.21 -21.63
N THR A 77 -3.13 4.86 -22.87
CA THR A 77 -3.76 5.77 -23.83
C THR A 77 -5.18 5.34 -24.10
N HIS A 78 -6.02 6.31 -24.45
CA HIS A 78 -7.37 6.04 -24.91
C HIS A 78 -7.44 6.06 -26.44
N ASP A 79 -8.29 5.21 -27.00
CA ASP A 79 -8.67 5.28 -28.40
C ASP A 79 -9.56 6.52 -28.66
N PRO A 80 -9.90 6.84 -29.93
CA PRO A 80 -10.79 7.96 -30.23
C PRO A 80 -12.20 7.84 -29.65
N ALA A 81 -12.62 6.65 -29.24
CA ALA A 81 -13.90 6.40 -28.58
C ALA A 81 -13.80 6.56 -27.04
N GLY A 82 -12.60 6.77 -26.51
CA GLY A 82 -12.35 6.92 -25.07
C GLY A 82 -12.10 5.61 -24.34
N ALA A 83 -11.91 4.48 -25.02
CA ALA A 83 -11.61 3.20 -24.41
C ALA A 83 -10.09 3.02 -24.20
N PRO A 84 -9.63 2.46 -23.06
CA PRO A 84 -8.21 2.25 -22.82
C PRO A 84 -7.63 1.23 -23.80
N ILE A 85 -6.45 1.52 -24.33
CA ILE A 85 -5.73 0.66 -25.26
C ILE A 85 -4.75 -0.21 -24.46
N GLU A 86 -5.12 -1.46 -24.18
CA GLU A 86 -4.31 -2.40 -23.36
C GLU A 86 -2.87 -2.57 -23.85
N ALA A 87 -2.62 -2.54 -25.16
CA ALA A 87 -1.26 -2.64 -25.71
C ALA A 87 -0.35 -1.44 -25.33
N SER A 88 -0.94 -0.33 -24.89
CA SER A 88 -0.25 0.86 -24.39
C SER A 88 -0.29 0.98 -22.86
N THR A 89 -0.93 0.02 -22.18
CA THR A 89 -1.06 0.03 -20.73
C THR A 89 0.21 -0.51 -20.09
N HIS A 90 0.80 0.29 -19.21
CA HIS A 90 1.90 -0.12 -18.36
C HIS A 90 1.49 0.04 -16.91
N ARG A 91 1.77 -0.99 -16.12
CA ARG A 91 1.46 -1.05 -14.69
C ARG A 91 2.73 -1.33 -13.91
N TRP A 92 2.83 -0.71 -12.74
CA TRP A 92 3.88 -0.89 -11.76
C TRP A 92 3.18 -1.17 -10.45
N TYR A 93 3.53 -2.26 -9.78
CA TYR A 93 2.95 -2.63 -8.50
C TYR A 93 4.03 -2.60 -7.42
N GLY A 94 3.66 -2.16 -6.24
CA GLY A 94 4.48 -2.28 -5.04
C GLY A 94 3.61 -2.35 -3.81
N TRP A 95 4.17 -2.67 -2.66
CA TRP A 95 3.44 -2.64 -1.40
C TRP A 95 4.06 -1.62 -0.44
N LEU A 96 3.23 -0.95 0.35
CA LEU A 96 3.66 0.10 1.27
C LEU A 96 4.38 -0.53 2.47
N ASP A 97 5.68 -0.34 2.55
CA ASP A 97 6.50 -0.84 3.65
C ASP A 97 6.36 0.04 4.89
N HIS A 98 6.56 1.35 4.72
CA HIS A 98 6.27 2.33 5.75
C HIS A 98 6.05 3.71 5.13
N ALA A 99 5.47 4.62 5.93
CA ALA A 99 5.28 6.01 5.58
C ALA A 99 6.03 6.91 6.56
N THR A 100 6.59 7.99 6.04
CA THR A 100 7.19 9.07 6.82
C THR A 100 6.40 10.36 6.60
N GLU A 101 6.77 11.44 7.28
CA GLU A 101 6.15 12.75 7.10
C GLU A 101 6.24 13.30 5.67
N ILE A 102 7.19 12.82 4.85
CA ILE A 102 7.51 13.38 3.54
C ILE A 102 7.62 12.34 2.42
N GLY A 103 7.45 11.05 2.71
CA GLY A 103 7.58 10.01 1.71
C GLY A 103 6.86 8.71 2.06
N LEU A 104 6.39 8.03 1.03
CA LEU A 104 5.92 6.65 1.06
C LEU A 104 7.07 5.76 0.60
N ILE A 105 7.42 4.75 1.40
CA ILE A 105 8.45 3.78 1.07
C ILE A 105 7.73 2.53 0.57
N ILE A 106 7.92 2.23 -0.70
CA ILE A 106 7.20 1.16 -1.39
C ILE A 106 8.19 0.12 -1.92
N SER A 107 7.97 -1.15 -1.59
CA SER A 107 8.74 -2.28 -2.09
C SER A 107 8.21 -2.72 -3.46
N GLY A 108 9.06 -2.76 -4.49
CA GLY A 108 8.70 -3.10 -5.87
C GLY A 108 9.82 -2.82 -6.89
N PRO A 109 9.56 -2.82 -8.21
CA PRO A 109 8.30 -3.19 -8.86
C PRO A 109 8.02 -4.69 -8.88
N TYR A 110 6.75 -5.02 -8.74
CA TYR A 110 6.16 -6.31 -9.11
C TYR A 110 5.42 -6.20 -10.44
N SER A 111 5.36 -7.31 -11.18
CA SER A 111 4.61 -7.41 -12.44
C SER A 111 3.11 -7.69 -12.25
N HIS A 112 2.74 -8.20 -11.07
CA HIS A 112 1.36 -8.57 -10.75
C HIS A 112 1.09 -8.25 -9.26
N PRO A 113 -0.13 -7.80 -8.90
CA PRO A 113 -0.45 -7.45 -7.52
C PRO A 113 -0.36 -8.64 -6.56
N SER A 114 -0.60 -9.87 -7.02
CA SER A 114 -0.44 -11.07 -6.18
C SER A 114 0.96 -11.27 -5.65
N ASP A 115 1.98 -10.88 -6.43
CA ASP A 115 3.38 -11.02 -6.02
C ASP A 115 3.70 -10.00 -4.93
N ALA A 116 3.20 -8.78 -5.06
CA ALA A 116 3.30 -7.74 -4.04
C ALA A 116 2.59 -8.16 -2.74
N VAL A 117 1.38 -8.72 -2.82
CA VAL A 117 0.65 -9.25 -1.65
C VAL A 117 1.43 -10.39 -0.97
N ALA A 118 1.98 -11.31 -1.76
CA ALA A 118 2.71 -12.45 -1.22
C ALA A 118 3.96 -12.01 -0.47
N ASP A 119 4.67 -11.00 -0.98
CA ASP A 119 5.86 -10.43 -0.36
C ASP A 119 5.52 -9.64 0.91
N ALA A 120 4.48 -8.78 0.86
CA ALA A 120 4.01 -8.00 2.01
C ALA A 120 3.52 -8.85 3.18
N ARG A 121 3.12 -10.10 2.93
CA ARG A 121 2.44 -10.95 3.93
C ARG A 121 3.27 -11.15 5.20
N ALA A 122 4.58 -11.32 5.09
CA ALA A 122 5.43 -11.53 6.26
C ALA A 122 5.33 -10.35 7.24
N LEU A 123 5.50 -9.12 6.75
CA LEU A 123 5.36 -7.91 7.56
C LEU A 123 3.94 -7.74 8.10
N VAL A 124 2.93 -7.95 7.27
CA VAL A 124 1.53 -7.82 7.69
C VAL A 124 1.18 -8.82 8.80
N ASP A 125 1.68 -10.04 8.71
CA ASP A 125 1.44 -11.06 9.74
C ASP A 125 2.20 -10.74 11.04
N GLU A 126 3.42 -10.20 10.96
CA GLU A 126 4.14 -9.66 12.12
C GLU A 126 3.33 -8.53 12.80
N LEU A 127 2.89 -7.53 12.04
CA LEU A 127 2.08 -6.42 12.56
C LEU A 127 0.76 -6.90 13.20
N ARG A 128 0.15 -7.96 12.66
CA ARG A 128 -1.05 -8.56 13.25
C ARG A 128 -0.75 -9.26 14.56
N LEU A 129 0.36 -9.99 14.64
CA LEU A 129 0.76 -10.69 15.86
C LEU A 129 1.10 -9.70 16.98
N ASP A 130 1.81 -8.62 16.66
CA ASP A 130 2.16 -7.56 17.62
C ASP A 130 0.92 -6.89 18.25
N GLN A 131 -0.22 -6.89 17.55
CA GLN A 131 -1.49 -6.36 18.08
C GLN A 131 -2.22 -7.31 19.03
N LEU A 132 -1.86 -8.60 19.05
CA LEU A 132 -2.47 -9.59 19.93
C LEU A 132 -1.82 -9.62 21.32
N ASP A 133 -0.58 -9.14 21.44
CA ASP A 133 0.08 -9.04 22.73
C ASP A 133 -0.53 -7.89 23.55
N PRO A 134 -0.91 -8.13 24.81
CA PRO A 134 -1.37 -7.05 25.67
C PRO A 134 -0.25 -6.01 25.79
N PRO A 135 -0.57 -4.70 25.72
CA PRO A 135 0.45 -3.67 25.86
C PRO A 135 1.25 -3.91 27.14
N ILE A 136 2.57 -3.74 27.08
CA ILE A 136 3.50 -4.02 28.18
C ILE A 136 3.03 -3.37 29.49
N GLU A 137 2.39 -2.21 29.40
CA GLU A 137 1.77 -1.49 30.52
C GLU A 137 0.66 -2.30 31.20
N ALA A 138 -0.22 -2.95 30.45
CA ALA A 138 -1.26 -3.84 30.98
C ALA A 138 -0.67 -5.10 31.62
N LEU A 139 0.44 -5.63 31.09
CA LEU A 139 1.16 -6.74 31.71
C LEU A 139 1.81 -6.33 33.04
N VAL A 140 2.40 -5.12 33.11
CA VAL A 140 2.98 -4.57 34.35
C VAL A 140 1.89 -4.35 35.41
N GLU A 141 0.73 -3.80 35.03
CA GLU A 141 -0.41 -3.64 35.93
C GLU A 141 -0.96 -4.99 36.41
N LEU A 142 -1.07 -6.00 35.53
CA LEU A 142 -1.49 -7.36 35.90
C LEU A 142 -0.49 -8.03 36.85
N MET A 143 0.81 -7.83 36.64
CA MET A 143 1.86 -8.33 37.52
C MET A 143 1.81 -7.63 38.89
N GLN A 144 1.62 -6.31 38.93
CA GLN A 144 1.48 -5.56 40.18
C GLN A 144 0.22 -5.98 40.94
N ALA A 145 -0.92 -6.13 40.28
CA ALA A 145 -2.16 -6.61 40.88
C ALA A 145 -2.08 -8.07 41.39
N ALA A 146 -1.22 -8.90 40.79
CA ALA A 146 -0.94 -10.26 41.27
C ALA A 146 -0.03 -10.28 42.50
N VAL A 147 0.92 -9.34 42.60
CA VAL A 147 1.81 -9.17 43.75
C VAL A 147 1.06 -8.59 44.96
N ASP A 148 0.11 -7.68 44.72
CA ASP A 148 -0.66 -7.01 45.77
C ASP A 148 -1.83 -7.86 46.31
N ARG A 149 -2.07 -9.07 45.79
CA ARG A 149 -3.08 -9.98 46.36
C ARG A 149 -2.58 -10.51 47.72
N PRO A 150 -3.21 -10.13 48.86
CA PRO A 150 -2.83 -10.65 50.16
C PRO A 150 -3.16 -12.15 50.19
N GLY A 151 -2.22 -12.97 50.67
CA GLY A 151 -2.41 -14.41 50.76
C GLY A 151 -3.71 -14.77 51.49
N GLU A 152 -4.58 -15.54 50.83
CA GLU A 152 -5.76 -16.12 51.46
C GLU A 152 -5.32 -16.98 52.65
N PRO A 153 -5.84 -16.74 53.87
CA PRO A 153 -5.60 -17.63 55.00
C PRO A 153 -6.31 -18.97 54.74
N ARG A 154 -5.55 -20.07 54.89
CA ARG A 154 -6.06 -21.45 54.93
C ARG A 154 -6.97 -21.70 56.13
#